data_AF-A0A2P4QI09-F1
#
_entry.id   AF-A0A2P4QI09-F1
#
_cell.length_a   1.000
_cell.length_b   1.000
_cell.length_c   1.000
_cell.angle_alpha   90.00
_cell.angle_beta   90.00
_cell.angle_gamma   90.00
#
_symmetry.space_group_name_H-M   'P 1'
#
loop_
_entity.id
_entity.type
_entity.pdbx_description
1 polymer ?
#
loop_
_entity_poly.entity_id
_entity_poly.type
_entity_poly.pdbx_seq_one_letter_code
_entity_poly.pdbx_strand_id
1 'polypeptide(L)'
;GVIPYIAPEIFNGSSFSKITDVYSMGMIMWELTTGCKPFANVKHDHNLIYKILDGERPVITEDTPECYANLMKSCWDPDPKKRPSIKKV
;
A
#
# COMPACT_ATOMS: atom_id res chain seq x y z
N GLY A 1 6.44 4.85 11.58
CA GLY A 1 7.56 4.07 10.98
C GLY A 1 7.29 3.79 9.52
N VAL A 2 8.14 3.01 8.85
CA VAL A 2 8.02 2.73 7.39
C VAL A 2 7.28 1.44 7.03
N ILE A 3 6.87 0.65 8.03
CA ILE A 3 6.16 -0.63 7.86
C ILE A 3 5.01 -0.57 6.84
N PRO A 4 4.11 0.45 6.86
CA PRO A 4 3.00 0.52 5.92
C PRO A 4 3.37 0.56 4.44
N TYR A 5 4.56 1.07 4.12
CA TYR A 5 5.01 1.22 2.73
C TYR A 5 5.68 -0.05 2.22
N ILE A 6 5.97 -1.02 3.09
CA ILE A 6 6.62 -2.28 2.69
C ILE A 6 5.56 -3.25 2.19
N ALA A 7 5.75 -3.78 0.99
CA ALA A 7 4.85 -4.75 0.40
C ALA A 7 4.74 -6.02 1.25
N PRO A 8 3.54 -6.61 1.43
CA PRO A 8 3.30 -7.73 2.34
C PRO A 8 4.21 -8.93 2.07
N GLU A 9 4.50 -9.23 0.81
CA GLU A 9 5.34 -10.35 0.41
C GLU A 9 6.80 -10.25 0.87
N ILE A 10 7.30 -9.04 1.16
CA ILE A 10 8.65 -8.82 1.68
C ILE A 10 8.77 -9.38 3.11
N PHE A 11 7.71 -9.25 3.92
CA PHE A 11 7.70 -9.83 5.27
C PHE A 11 7.73 -11.37 5.26
N ASN A 12 7.31 -11.99 4.15
CA ASN A 12 7.40 -13.43 3.93
C ASN A 12 8.74 -13.89 3.32
N GLY A 13 9.74 -13.01 3.24
CA GLY A 13 11.08 -13.33 2.74
C GLY A 13 11.26 -13.18 1.23
N SER A 14 10.32 -12.53 0.53
CA SER A 14 10.51 -12.19 -0.88
C SER A 14 11.55 -11.09 -1.08
N SER A 15 12.19 -11.06 -2.24
CA SER A 15 13.11 -9.99 -2.61
C SER A 15 12.39 -8.73 -3.08
N PHE A 16 13.01 -7.57 -2.85
CA PHE A 16 12.56 -6.31 -3.43
C PHE A 16 12.57 -6.35 -4.95
N SER A 17 11.54 -5.77 -5.55
CA SER A 17 11.36 -5.71 -6.99
C SER A 17 10.58 -4.45 -7.40
N LYS A 18 10.52 -4.16 -8.70
CA LYS A 18 9.71 -3.06 -9.22
C LYS A 18 8.23 -3.14 -8.81
N ILE A 19 7.71 -4.34 -8.58
CA ILE A 19 6.32 -4.57 -8.17
C ILE A 19 6.12 -4.28 -6.67
N THR A 20 7.16 -4.47 -5.85
CA THR A 20 7.11 -4.07 -4.44
C THR A 20 7.20 -2.55 -4.32
N ASP A 21 7.94 -1.88 -5.21
CA ASP A 21 7.98 -0.41 -5.26
C ASP A 21 6.63 0.19 -5.68
N VAL A 22 5.88 -0.47 -6.55
CA VAL A 22 4.51 -0.06 -6.92
C VAL A 22 3.57 -0.10 -5.72
N TYR A 23 3.73 -1.05 -4.82
CA TYR A 23 2.97 -1.07 -3.56
C TYR A 23 3.27 0.16 -2.71
N SER A 24 4.56 0.46 -2.52
CA SER A 24 5.01 1.67 -1.81
C SER A 24 4.41 2.93 -2.43
N MET A 25 4.38 2.99 -3.77
CA MET A 25 3.77 4.09 -4.51
C MET A 25 2.26 4.21 -4.21
N GLY A 26 1.52 3.10 -4.16
CA GLY A 26 0.11 3.11 -3.76
C GLY A 26 -0.13 3.69 -2.37
N MET A 27 0.75 3.40 -1.41
CA MET A 27 0.69 3.97 -0.06
C MET A 27 1.03 5.47 -0.05
N ILE A 28 1.99 5.91 -0.87
CA ILE A 28 2.31 7.34 -1.05
C ILE A 28 1.13 8.07 -1.71
N MET A 29 0.49 7.48 -2.72
CA MET A 29 -0.71 8.04 -3.35
C MET A 29 -1.81 8.30 -2.31
N TRP A 30 -2.03 7.39 -1.38
CA TRP A 30 -2.99 7.58 -0.29
C TRP A 30 -2.57 8.66 0.72
N GLU A 31 -1.28 8.74 1.03
CA GLU A 31 -0.76 9.82 1.87
C GLU A 31 -0.95 11.19 1.21
N LEU A 32 -0.84 11.28 -0.12
CA LEU A 32 -1.09 12.51 -0.87
C LEU A 32 -2.57 12.92 -0.86
N THR A 33 -3.50 11.96 -0.86
CA THR A 33 -4.94 12.29 -0.80
C THR A 33 -5.37 12.75 0.58
N THR A 34 -4.78 12.18 1.64
CA THR A 34 -5.19 12.44 3.03
C THR A 34 -4.30 13.43 3.76
N GLY A 35 -3.10 13.71 3.26
CA GLY A 35 -2.04 14.45 3.97
C GLY A 35 -1.53 13.72 5.22
N CYS A 36 -1.92 12.47 5.43
CA CYS A 36 -1.66 11.70 6.64
C CYS A 36 -0.84 10.46 6.35
N LYS A 37 -0.01 10.05 7.31
CA LYS A 37 0.76 8.80 7.18
C LYS A 37 -0.19 7.59 7.23
N PRO A 38 0.00 6.58 6.35
CA PRO A 38 -0.77 5.34 6.42
C PRO A 38 -0.65 4.72 7.81
N PHE A 39 -1.78 4.35 8.40
CA PHE A 39 -1.86 3.79 9.76
C PHE A 39 -1.25 4.68 10.86
N ALA A 40 -1.29 6.01 10.72
CA ALA A 40 -0.73 6.96 11.72
C ALA A 40 -1.18 6.71 13.17
N ASN A 41 -2.40 6.17 13.36
CA ASN A 41 -2.98 5.90 14.67
C ASN A 41 -2.63 4.50 15.24
N VAL A 42 -1.83 3.70 14.52
CA VAL A 42 -1.49 2.32 14.90
C VAL A 42 0.00 2.26 15.25
N LYS A 43 0.34 1.47 16.28
CA LYS A 43 1.75 1.18 16.59
C LYS A 43 2.38 0.42 15.43
N HIS A 44 3.55 0.86 14.99
CA HIS A 44 4.31 0.22 13.92
C HIS A 44 5.13 -0.94 14.49
N ASP A 45 4.45 -1.98 14.93
CA ASP A 45 5.03 -3.21 15.49
C ASP A 45 4.63 -4.44 14.66
N HIS A 46 4.95 -5.63 15.17
CA HIS A 46 4.61 -6.90 14.53
C HIS A 46 3.11 -7.08 14.29
N ASN A 47 2.25 -6.50 15.14
CA ASN A 47 0.80 -6.60 14.97
C ASN A 47 0.34 -5.88 13.70
N LEU A 48 0.95 -4.74 13.37
CA LEU A 48 0.67 -4.05 12.11
C LEU A 48 1.12 -4.88 10.89
N ILE A 49 2.23 -5.61 11.00
CA ILE A 49 2.68 -6.50 9.92
C ILE A 49 1.64 -7.59 9.66
N TYR A 50 1.14 -8.26 10.72
CA TYR A 50 0.09 -9.27 10.57
C TYR A 50 -1.19 -8.70 9.95
N LYS A 51 -1.63 -7.51 10.38
CA LYS A 51 -2.77 -6.80 9.78
C LYS A 51 -2.59 -6.53 8.28
N ILE A 52 -1.40 -6.09 7.87
CA ILE A 52 -1.09 -5.83 6.45
C ILE A 52 -1.10 -7.14 5.64
N LEU A 53 -0.54 -8.22 6.20
CA LEU A 53 -0.54 -9.57 5.61
C LEU A 53 -1.97 -10.13 5.47
N ASP A 54 -2.85 -9.85 6.44
CA ASP A 54 -4.27 -10.22 6.41
C ASP A 54 -5.10 -9.34 5.44
N GLY A 55 -4.48 -8.34 4.82
CA GLY A 55 -5.10 -7.51 3.80
C GLY A 55 -5.69 -6.20 4.31
N GLU A 56 -5.40 -5.79 5.56
CA GLU A 56 -5.82 -4.48 6.07
C GLU A 56 -5.21 -3.35 5.21
N ARG A 57 -6.03 -2.37 4.82
CA ARG A 57 -5.63 -1.22 4.00
C ARG A 57 -6.19 0.07 4.58
N PRO A 58 -5.53 1.22 4.36
CA PRO A 58 -6.07 2.50 4.76
C PRO A 58 -7.44 2.80 4.11
N VAL A 59 -8.30 3.51 4.83
CA VAL A 59 -9.62 3.92 4.32
C VAL A 59 -9.45 5.01 3.27
N ILE A 60 -10.03 4.82 2.09
CA ILE A 60 -10.06 5.84 1.03
C ILE A 60 -11.19 6.81 1.34
N THR A 61 -10.89 8.11 1.37
CA THR A 61 -11.87 9.18 1.59
C THR A 61 -12.77 9.34 0.37
N GLU A 62 -14.04 9.68 0.58
CA GLU A 62 -15.03 9.88 -0.50
C GLU A 62 -14.64 11.00 -1.47
N ASP A 63 -13.82 11.95 -1.02
CA ASP A 63 -13.31 13.05 -1.84
C ASP A 63 -12.25 12.62 -2.87
N THR A 64 -11.73 11.38 -2.77
CA THR A 64 -10.75 10.87 -3.75
C THR A 64 -11.45 10.52 -5.06
N PRO A 65 -11.05 11.11 -6.20
CA PRO A 65 -11.62 10.78 -7.50
C PRO A 65 -11.57 9.28 -7.78
N GLU A 66 -12.64 8.72 -8.33
CA GLU A 66 -12.78 7.26 -8.52
C GLU A 66 -11.62 6.66 -9.33
N CYS A 67 -11.17 7.37 -10.39
CA CYS A 67 -10.03 6.93 -11.20
C CYS A 67 -8.74 6.80 -10.38
N TYR A 68 -8.52 7.74 -9.45
CA TYR A 68 -7.35 7.73 -8.56
C TYR A 68 -7.48 6.65 -7.51
N ALA A 69 -8.66 6.49 -6.91
CA ALA A 69 -8.95 5.42 -5.96
C ALA A 69 -8.75 4.03 -6.57
N ASN A 70 -9.20 3.83 -7.81
CA ASN A 70 -9.04 2.56 -8.52
C ASN A 70 -7.56 2.27 -8.86
N LEU A 71 -6.81 3.29 -9.30
CA LEU A 71 -5.37 3.14 -9.55
C LEU A 71 -4.64 2.77 -8.26
N MET A 72 -4.89 3.52 -7.18
CA MET A 72 -4.32 3.27 -5.87
C MET A 72 -4.65 1.86 -5.34
N LYS A 73 -5.90 1.41 -5.50
CA LYS A 73 -6.32 0.03 -5.20
C LYS A 73 -5.53 -1.03 -5.95
N SER A 74 -5.28 -0.80 -7.24
CA SER A 74 -4.50 -1.71 -8.07
C SER A 74 -3.03 -1.75 -7.64
N CYS A 75 -2.46 -0.63 -7.18
CA CYS A 75 -1.06 -0.55 -6.74
C CYS A 75 -0.79 -1.37 -5.48
N TRP A 76 -1.73 -1.46 -4.53
CA TRP A 76 -1.55 -2.19 -3.27
C TRP A 76 -2.32 -3.53 -3.18
N ASP A 77 -2.66 -4.10 -4.34
CA ASP A 77 -3.32 -5.41 -4.42
C ASP A 77 -2.50 -6.46 -3.66
N PRO A 78 -3.14 -7.35 -2.87
CA PRO A 78 -2.45 -8.41 -2.16
C PRO A 78 -1.68 -9.36 -3.08
N ASP A 79 -2.15 -9.58 -4.31
CA ASP A 79 -1.42 -10.36 -5.32
C ASP A 79 -0.45 -9.44 -6.10
N PRO A 80 0.87 -9.62 -5.97
CA PRO A 80 1.85 -8.82 -6.69
C PRO A 80 1.66 -8.88 -8.21
N LYS A 81 1.11 -9.96 -8.76
CA LYS A 81 0.89 -10.12 -10.21
C LYS A 81 -0.25 -9.25 -10.75
N LYS A 82 -1.19 -8.85 -9.89
CA LYS A 82 -2.30 -7.96 -10.26
C LYS A 82 -1.92 -6.49 -10.21
N ARG A 83 -0.80 -6.16 -9.57
CA ARG A 83 -0.31 -4.78 -9.50
C ARG A 83 0.11 -4.30 -10.88
N PRO A 84 -0.20 -3.03 -11.24
CA PRO A 84 0.24 -2.45 -12.50
C PRO A 84 1.76 -2.34 -12.56
N SER A 85 2.31 -2.24 -13.77
CA SER A 85 3.71 -1.83 -13.91
C SER A 85 3.82 -0.33 -13.69
N ILE A 86 4.99 0.14 -13.25
CA ILE A 86 5.25 1.57 -13.02
C ILE A 86 5.03 2.45 -14.26
N LYS A 87 4.99 1.87 -15.47
CA LYS A 87 4.67 2.62 -16.71
C LYS A 87 3.18 2.94 -16.85
N LYS A 88 2.33 2.29 -16.06
CA LYS A 88 0.86 2.43 -16.06
C LYS A 88 0.34 3.16 -14.81
N VAL A 89 1.23 3.46 -13.87
CA VAL A 89 0.97 4.27 -12.66
C VAL A 89 1.44 5.69 -12.97
#